data_AF-A0A1V9V9Z7-F1
#
_entry.id   AF-A0A1V9V9Z7-F1
#
_cell.length_a   1.000
_cell.length_b   1.000
_cell.length_c   1.000
_cell.angle_alpha   90.00
_cell.angle_beta   90.00
_cell.angle_gamma   90.00
#
_symmetry.space_group_name_H-M   'P 1'
#
loop_
_entity.id
_entity.type
_entity.pdbx_description
1 polymer ?
#
loop_
_entity_poly.entity_id
_entity_poly.type
_entity_poly.pdbx_seq_one_letter_code
_entity_poly.pdbx_strand_id
1 'polypeptide(L)' 'MVKYIFLSYNNEGLMSEDEVKNIMKKYGIYDLQKKEYSRFKADKTENRNHKANSTFEYLYILEKK' A
#
# COMPACT_ATOMS: atom_id res chain seq x y z
N MET A 1 1.74 -24.71 -8.97
CA MET A 1 2.46 -23.50 -9.45
C MET A 1 1.73 -22.27 -8.95
N VAL A 2 2.45 -21.33 -8.35
CA VAL A 2 1.88 -20.04 -7.90
C VAL A 2 1.78 -19.12 -9.11
N LYS A 3 0.57 -18.73 -9.49
CA LYS A 3 0.30 -17.81 -10.61
C LYS A 3 0.29 -16.34 -10.17
N TYR A 4 -0.17 -16.08 -8.94
CA TYR A 4 -0.32 -14.73 -8.41
C TYR A 4 0.30 -14.62 -7.01
N ILE A 5 1.00 -13.51 -6.77
CA ILE A 5 1.51 -13.11 -5.47
C ILE A 5 0.86 -11.77 -5.12
N PHE A 6 0.26 -11.72 -3.93
CA PHE A 6 -0.34 -10.51 -3.37
C PHE A 6 0.49 -10.09 -2.17
N LEU A 7 0.93 -8.83 -2.14
CA LEU A 7 1.61 -8.23 -1.00
C LEU A 7 0.81 -7.01 -0.54
N SER A 8 0.25 -7.10 0.66
CA SER A 8 -0.29 -5.93 1.35
C SER A 8 0.83 -5.26 2.12
N TYR A 9 1.10 -3.98 1.82
CA TYR A 9 2.14 -3.19 2.48
C TYR A 9 1.57 -1.82 2.84
N ASN A 10 1.90 -1.33 4.04
CA ASN A 10 1.54 0.02 4.45
C ASN A 10 2.70 0.99 4.20
N ASN A 11 2.41 2.29 4.30
CA ASN A 11 3.40 3.36 4.14
C ASN A 11 4.36 3.54 5.33
N GLU A 12 4.28 2.70 6.37
CA GLU A 12 5.19 2.70 7.53
C GLU A 12 6.28 1.61 7.42
N GLY A 13 6.27 0.84 6.33
CA GLY A 13 7.24 -0.21 6.09
C GLY A 13 8.65 0.29 5.77
N LEU A 14 9.60 -0.64 5.79
CA LEU A 14 11.03 -0.42 5.52
C LEU A 14 11.33 -0.13 4.04
N MET A 15 10.54 -0.67 3.10
CA MET A 15 10.78 -0.53 1.66
C MET A 15 9.88 0.55 1.04
N SER A 16 10.44 1.32 0.12
CA SER A 16 9.65 2.29 -0.65
C SER A 16 8.78 1.60 -1.71
N GLU A 17 7.69 2.24 -2.15
CA GLU A 17 6.82 1.73 -3.22
C GLU A 17 7.62 1.36 -4.48
N ASP A 18 8.56 2.22 -4.88
CA ASP A 18 9.43 1.99 -6.03
C ASP A 18 10.32 0.75 -5.88
N GLU A 19 10.81 0.45 -4.67
CA GLU A 19 11.62 -0.74 -4.43
C GLU A 19 10.80 -2.01 -4.64
N VAL A 20 9.61 -2.07 -4.04
CA VAL A 20 8.71 -3.22 -4.16
C VAL A 20 8.30 -3.43 -5.61
N LYS A 21 7.95 -2.36 -6.33
CA LYS A 21 7.64 -2.37 -7.76
C LYS A 21 8.80 -2.89 -8.60
N ASN A 22 10.02 -2.40 -8.36
CA ASN A 22 11.21 -2.81 -9.09
C ASN A 22 11.57 -4.28 -8.83
N ILE A 23 11.33 -4.78 -7.63
CA ILE A 23 11.51 -6.20 -7.30
C ILE A 23 10.46 -7.04 -8.02
N MET A 24 9.18 -6.71 -7.90
CA MET A 24 8.09 -7.53 -8.48
C MET A 24 8.13 -7.59 -10.01
N LYS A 25 8.45 -6.48 -10.70
CA LYS A 25 8.59 -6.46 -12.16
C LYS A 25 9.64 -7.43 -12.72
N LYS A 26 10.64 -7.82 -11.92
CA LYS A 26 11.66 -8.80 -12.34
C LYS A 26 11.09 -10.22 -12.48
N TYR A 27 9.96 -10.50 -11.84
CA TYR A 27 9.40 -11.84 -11.72
C TYR A 27 8.12 -12.06 -12.53
N GLY A 28 7.62 -11.04 -13.23
CA GLY A 28 6.39 -11.15 -14.01
C GLY A 28 5.66 -9.82 -14.23
N ILE A 29 4.36 -9.91 -14.50
CA ILE A 29 3.49 -8.76 -14.70
C ILE A 29 3.10 -8.19 -13.34
N TYR A 30 3.34 -6.90 -13.17
CA TYR A 30 3.13 -6.19 -11.91
C TYR A 30 1.93 -5.25 -12.02
N ASP A 31 1.08 -5.25 -10.99
CA ASP A 31 -0.01 -4.32 -10.81
C ASP A 31 -0.07 -3.81 -9.35
N LEU A 32 -0.66 -2.65 -9.13
CA LEU A 32 -0.75 -1.99 -7.83
C LEU A 32 -2.16 -1.45 -7.60
N GLN A 33 -2.85 -2.00 -6.61
CA GLN A 33 -4.02 -1.37 -6.04
C GLN A 33 -3.61 -0.52 -4.85
N LYS A 34 -3.90 0.79 -4.92
CA LYS A 34 -3.82 1.67 -3.76
C LYS A 34 -5.22 1.95 -3.25
N LYS A 35 -5.43 1.75 -1.96
CA LYS A 35 -6.67 2.14 -1.30
C LYS A 35 -6.35 3.14 -0.20
N GLU A 36 -6.77 4.37 -0.44
CA GLU A 36 -6.68 5.42 0.56
C GLU A 36 -7.83 5.25 1.54
N TYR A 37 -7.50 4.93 2.79
CA TYR A 37 -8.48 4.97 3.87
C TYR A 37 -8.34 6.32 4.56
N SER A 38 -9.35 7.18 4.41
CA SER A 38 -9.56 8.23 5.40
C SER A 38 -9.88 7.53 6.72
N ARG A 39 -9.08 7.78 7.76
CA ARG A 39 -9.34 7.25 9.12
C ARG A 39 -10.81 7.45 9.42
N PHE A 40 -11.53 6.36 9.62
CA PHE A 40 -12.94 6.41 10.01
C PHE A 40 -12.96 7.08 11.39
N LYS A 41 -13.27 8.39 11.41
CA LYS A 41 -13.38 9.19 12.63
C LYS A 41 -14.63 8.74 13.37
N ALA A 42 -14.49 7.68 14.15
CA ALA A 42 -15.41 7.43 15.24
C ALA A 42 -15.19 8.52 16.29
N ASP A 43 -16.16 9.43 16.35
CA ASP A 43 -16.41 10.45 17.37
C ASP A 43 -15.51 11.72 17.44
N LYS A 44 -16.21 12.83 17.17
CA LYS A 44 -16.37 14.01 18.04
C LYS A 44 -15.24 15.04 18.19
N THR A 45 -15.62 16.21 17.68
CA THR A 45 -15.48 17.55 18.29
C THR A 45 -14.07 18.16 18.36
N GLU A 46 -13.92 19.27 17.64
CA GLU A 46 -13.02 20.40 17.91
C GLU A 46 -11.73 20.09 18.68
N ASN A 47 -10.62 19.82 17.97
CA ASN A 47 -9.34 20.46 18.28
C ASN A 47 -8.21 20.08 17.32
N ARG A 48 -7.46 21.12 16.95
CA ARG A 48 -6.00 21.12 16.70
C ARG A 48 -5.52 20.51 15.39
N ASN A 49 -5.37 21.40 14.42
CA ASN A 49 -4.13 21.66 13.70
C ASN A 49 -2.91 20.76 14.06
N HIS A 50 -2.35 20.14 13.02
CA HIS A 50 -1.06 19.44 12.92
C HIS A 50 -0.99 17.96 13.29
N LYS A 51 -1.00 17.09 12.26
CA LYS A 51 0.12 16.22 11.81
C LYS A 51 -0.46 15.12 10.89
N ALA A 52 0.22 14.88 9.76
CA ALA A 52 -0.12 13.99 8.64
C ALA A 52 -1.11 12.84 8.97
N ASN A 53 -2.27 12.82 8.30
CA ASN A 53 -3.46 12.07 8.76
C ASN A 53 -4.02 11.07 7.73
N SER A 54 -3.18 10.54 6.84
CA SER A 54 -3.57 9.53 5.84
C SER A 54 -2.69 8.29 5.93
N THR A 55 -3.31 7.13 6.13
CA THR A 55 -2.64 5.82 6.00
C THR A 55 -3.00 5.26 4.63
N PHE A 56 -1.99 4.93 3.83
CA PHE A 56 -2.19 4.35 2.51
C PHE A 56 -1.95 2.85 2.61
N GLU A 57 -2.94 2.05 2.20
CA GLU A 57 -2.75 0.62 1.98
C GLU A 57 -2.40 0.40 0.51
N TYR A 58 -1.28 -0.29 0.29
CA TYR A 58 -0.83 -0.72 -1.01
C TYR A 58 -1.00 -2.24 -1.11
N LEU A 59 -1.73 -2.67 -2.13
CA LEU A 59 -1.85 -4.06 -2.52
C LEU A 59 -1.10 -4.27 -3.82
N TYR A 60 0.13 -4.76 -3.70
CA TYR A 60 0.96 -5.11 -4.84
C TYR A 60 0.55 -6.50 -5.35
N ILE A 61 0.38 -6.62 -6.66
CA ILE A 61 -0.07 -7.82 -7.35
C ILE A 61 1.00 -8.20 -8.36
N LEU A 62 1.45 -9.45 -8.31
CA LEU A 62 2.42 -10.00 -9.25
C LEU A 62 1.85 -11.26 -9.89
N GLU A 63 1.62 -11.22 -11.19
CA GLU A 63 1.37 -12.39 -12.02
C GLU A 63 2.71 -12.96 -12.48
N LYS A 64 3.08 -14.11 -11.93
CA LYS A 64 4.38 -14.75 -12.18
C LYS A 64 4.39 -15.41 -13.55
N LYS A 65 5.41 -15.11 -14.36
CA LYS A 65 5.61 -15.68 -15.69
C LYS A 65 6.38 -17.00 -15.64
#